data_AF-A0A7X8ITE7-F1
#
_entry.id   AF-A0A7X8ITE7-F1
#
_cell.length_a   1.000
_cell.length_b   1.000
_cell.length_c   1.000
_cell.angle_alpha   90.00
_cell.angle_beta   90.00
_cell.angle_gamma   90.00
#
_symmetry.space_group_name_H-M   'P 1'
#
loop_
_entity.id
_entity.type
_entity.pdbx_description
1 polymer ?
#
loop_
_entity_poly.entity_id
_entity_poly.type
_entity_poly.pdbx_seq_one_letter_code
_entity_poly.pdbx_strand_id
1 'polypeptide(L)'
;MKFTVHSLELHRPIVLPASGPAPDGTELLYEYCSHVDAANLEPATEAHLADGHTTDRIEPGFYLFTQGLMPEEDSFAEQLWQEAAEAIWLESLWREMKFKNDRIRVRILSEDGKRSFQLFRETV
;
A
#
# COMPACT_ATOMS: atom_id res chain seq x y z
N MET A 1 -7.59 0.26 13.43
CA MET A 1 -7.16 1.70 13.45
C MET A 1 -8.02 2.49 12.44
N LYS A 2 -8.10 3.84 12.45
CA LYS A 2 -8.80 4.57 11.37
C LYS A 2 -7.79 5.09 10.34
N PHE A 3 -7.82 4.55 9.13
CA PHE A 3 -7.01 5.02 8.01
C PHE A 3 -7.74 6.12 7.23
N THR A 4 -6.98 7.08 6.71
CA THR A 4 -7.51 8.08 5.78
C THR A 4 -7.04 7.71 4.38
N VAL A 5 -7.99 7.43 3.48
CA VAL A 5 -7.70 7.01 2.11
C VAL A 5 -7.79 8.19 1.17
N HIS A 6 -6.71 8.44 0.44
CA HIS A 6 -6.55 9.54 -0.48
C HIS A 6 -6.48 9.03 -1.92
N SER A 7 -6.85 9.88 -2.87
CA SER A 7 -6.57 9.66 -4.29
C SER A 7 -5.23 10.33 -4.62
N LEU A 8 -4.38 9.64 -5.37
CA LEU A 8 -3.07 10.13 -5.81
C LEU A 8 -2.88 9.85 -7.29
N GLU A 9 -2.50 10.88 -8.04
CA GLU A 9 -1.93 10.72 -9.37
C GLU A 9 -0.41 10.76 -9.26
N LEU A 10 0.24 9.64 -9.57
CA LEU A 10 1.68 9.53 -9.60
C LEU A 10 2.17 9.75 -11.04
N HIS A 11 2.83 10.89 -11.28
CA HIS A 11 3.32 11.24 -12.63
C HIS A 11 4.69 10.64 -12.98
N ARG A 12 5.44 10.13 -12.00
CA ARG A 12 6.78 9.55 -12.16
C ARG A 12 6.93 8.31 -11.30
N PRO A 13 7.65 7.28 -11.75
CA PRO A 13 7.81 6.09 -10.94
C PRO A 13 8.53 6.42 -9.64
N ILE A 14 8.13 5.77 -8.55
CA ILE A 14 8.94 5.68 -7.33
C ILE A 14 9.89 4.52 -7.53
N VAL A 15 11.19 4.77 -7.43
CA VAL A 15 12.23 3.75 -7.66
C VAL A 15 13.12 3.69 -6.43
N LEU A 16 13.26 2.49 -5.85
CA LEU A 16 14.25 2.21 -4.83
C LEU A 16 15.59 1.90 -5.52
N PRO A 17 16.63 2.74 -5.34
CA PRO A 17 17.91 2.50 -5.99
C PRO A 17 18.59 1.24 -5.46
N ALA A 18 19.41 0.60 -6.29
CA ALA A 18 20.12 -0.63 -5.92
C ALA A 18 21.11 -0.46 -4.76
N SER A 19 21.50 0.79 -4.44
CA SER A 19 22.38 1.11 -3.32
C SER A 19 21.94 2.40 -2.63
N GLY A 20 21.71 2.32 -1.32
CA GLY A 20 21.32 3.46 -0.47
C GLY A 20 19.82 3.77 -0.48
N PRO A 21 19.35 4.64 0.43
CA PRO A 21 17.97 5.10 0.42
C PRO A 21 17.69 6.00 -0.79
N ALA A 22 16.45 6.01 -1.26
CA ALA A 22 16.04 6.95 -2.30
C ALA A 22 16.07 8.40 -1.78
N PRO A 23 16.22 9.41 -2.65
CA PRO A 23 16.29 10.82 -2.24
C PRO A 23 15.07 11.33 -1.46
N ASP A 24 13.92 10.68 -1.64
CA ASP A 24 12.66 10.98 -0.98
C ASP A 24 12.45 10.19 0.33
N GLY A 25 13.52 9.59 0.86
CA GLY A 25 13.51 8.84 2.10
C GLY A 25 13.02 7.40 1.97
N THR A 26 12.74 6.90 0.75
CA THR A 26 12.33 5.49 0.58
C THR A 26 13.43 4.53 1.01
N GLU A 27 13.07 3.59 1.88
CA GLU A 27 13.96 2.54 2.40
C GLU A 27 13.65 1.19 1.78
N LEU A 28 12.37 0.83 1.68
CA LEU A 28 11.91 -0.49 1.25
C LEU A 28 10.65 -0.38 0.40
N LEU A 29 10.50 -1.30 -0.55
CA LEU A 29 9.32 -1.46 -1.38
C LEU A 29 8.92 -2.94 -1.43
N TYR A 30 7.62 -3.20 -1.32
CA TYR A 30 7.03 -4.52 -1.40
C TYR A 30 5.86 -4.54 -2.40
N GLU A 31 5.67 -5.68 -3.06
CA GLU A 31 4.43 -6.07 -3.73
C GLU A 31 3.69 -7.11 -2.91
N TYR A 32 2.39 -6.97 -2.86
CA TYR A 32 1.47 -7.98 -2.35
C TYR A 32 0.34 -8.19 -3.37
N CYS A 33 -0.37 -9.29 -3.21
CA CYS A 33 -1.62 -9.59 -3.92
C CYS A 33 -2.81 -9.40 -2.97
N SER A 34 -3.94 -8.99 -3.53
CA SER A 34 -5.24 -8.98 -2.86
C SER A 34 -6.06 -10.14 -3.39
N HIS A 35 -6.50 -11.05 -2.52
CA HIS A 35 -7.38 -12.17 -2.87
C HIS A 35 -8.86 -11.81 -2.74
N VAL A 36 -9.16 -10.53 -2.54
CA VAL A 36 -10.52 -10.02 -2.40
C VAL A 36 -11.02 -9.53 -3.75
N ASP A 37 -12.15 -10.11 -4.18
CA ASP A 37 -12.91 -9.68 -5.34
C ASP A 37 -14.28 -9.11 -4.94
N ALA A 38 -15.04 -8.64 -5.92
CA ALA A 38 -16.37 -8.05 -5.69
C ALA A 38 -17.45 -9.08 -5.28
N ALA A 39 -17.19 -10.39 -5.44
CA ALA A 39 -18.11 -11.44 -5.01
C ALA A 39 -17.91 -11.81 -3.53
N ASN A 40 -16.75 -11.47 -2.96
CA ASN A 40 -16.44 -11.69 -1.56
C ASN A 40 -17.07 -10.59 -0.69
N LEU A 41 -18.25 -10.88 -0.13
CA LEU A 41 -19.05 -9.91 0.63
C LEU A 41 -18.48 -9.60 2.02
N GLU A 42 -17.79 -10.55 2.63
CA GLU A 42 -17.19 -10.45 3.97
C GLU A 42 -15.80 -11.11 3.99
N PRO A 43 -14.82 -10.55 3.27
CA PRO A 43 -13.45 -11.07 3.26
C PRO A 43 -12.82 -10.98 4.65
N ALA A 44 -11.99 -11.97 4.99
CA ALA A 44 -11.11 -11.87 6.15
C ALA A 44 -10.00 -10.85 5.89
N THR A 45 -9.56 -10.13 6.93
CA THR A 45 -8.56 -9.05 6.82
C THR A 45 -7.26 -9.52 6.15
N GLU A 46 -6.79 -10.73 6.43
CA GLU A 46 -5.58 -11.30 5.81
C GLU A 46 -5.71 -11.52 4.29
N ALA A 47 -6.93 -11.64 3.74
CA ALA A 47 -7.13 -11.81 2.31
C ALA A 47 -6.88 -10.51 1.53
N HIS A 48 -6.89 -9.35 2.20
CA HIS A 48 -6.66 -8.07 1.56
C HIS A 48 -5.21 -7.87 1.13
N LEU A 49 -4.25 -8.55 1.78
CA LEU A 49 -2.82 -8.39 1.54
C LEU A 49 -2.10 -9.73 1.82
N ALA A 50 -1.68 -10.41 0.75
CA ALA A 50 -1.06 -11.73 0.76
C ALA A 50 0.14 -11.82 -0.22
N ASP A 51 0.91 -12.90 -0.13
CA ASP A 51 1.98 -13.26 -1.09
C ASP A 51 3.04 -12.17 -1.33
N GLY A 52 3.48 -11.56 -0.22
CA GLY A 52 4.44 -10.46 -0.21
C GLY A 52 5.82 -10.81 -0.79
N HIS A 53 6.35 -9.95 -1.65
CA HIS A 53 7.74 -10.00 -2.11
C HIS A 53 8.32 -8.60 -2.28
N THR A 54 9.65 -8.50 -2.31
CA THR A 54 10.32 -7.22 -2.54
C THR A 54 10.18 -6.78 -3.99
N THR A 55 10.08 -5.47 -4.19
CA THR A 55 10.08 -4.82 -5.51
C THR A 55 11.04 -3.64 -5.48
N ASP A 56 11.43 -3.13 -6.64
CA ASP A 56 12.26 -1.93 -6.76
C ASP A 56 11.47 -0.70 -7.23
N ARG A 57 10.16 -0.85 -7.51
CA ARG A 57 9.40 0.20 -8.18
C ARG A 57 7.89 0.23 -7.91
N ILE A 58 7.34 1.43 -8.02
CA ILE A 58 5.91 1.71 -8.20
C ILE A 58 5.78 2.57 -9.47
N GLU A 59 5.02 2.09 -10.44
CA GLU A 59 4.87 2.74 -11.75
C GLU A 59 3.96 3.99 -11.66
N PRO A 60 4.03 4.94 -12.62
CA PRO A 60 3.06 6.02 -12.73
C PRO A 60 1.63 5.51 -12.89
N GLY A 61 0.66 6.23 -12.33
CA GLY A 61 -0.75 5.84 -12.40
C GLY A 61 -1.63 6.57 -11.40
N PHE A 62 -2.91 6.22 -11.40
CA PHE A 62 -3.87 6.68 -10.40
C PHE A 62 -4.01 5.62 -9.30
N TYR A 63 -3.95 6.07 -8.06
CA TYR A 63 -3.94 5.21 -6.89
C TYR A 63 -4.97 5.68 -5.87
N LEU A 64 -5.61 4.72 -5.21
CA LEU A 64 -6.01 4.92 -3.81
C LEU A 64 -4.81 4.58 -2.94
N PHE A 65 -4.51 5.44 -1.97
CA PHE A 65 -3.42 5.20 -1.05
C PHE A 65 -3.73 5.68 0.36
N THR A 66 -3.08 5.07 1.34
CA THR A 66 -3.11 5.48 2.74
C THR A 66 -1.70 5.51 3.30
N GLN A 67 -1.48 6.35 4.32
CA GLN A 67 -0.22 6.48 5.03
C GLN A 67 -0.43 6.30 6.53
N GLY A 68 0.55 5.72 7.21
CA GLY A 68 0.59 5.61 8.66
C GLY A 68 2.02 5.51 9.18
N LEU A 69 2.18 5.59 10.49
CA LEU A 69 3.46 5.39 11.15
C LEU A 69 3.77 3.89 11.23
N MET A 70 5.05 3.53 11.06
CA MET A 70 5.49 2.17 11.35
C MET A 70 5.39 1.91 12.86
N PRO A 71 5.00 0.69 13.28
CA PRO A 71 5.11 0.29 14.68
C PRO A 71 6.58 0.21 15.10
N GLU A 72 6.83 0.30 16.41
CA GLU A 72 8.19 0.09 16.96
C GLU A 72 8.66 -1.36 16.77
N GLU A 73 7.72 -2.31 16.80
CA GLU A 73 7.97 -3.73 16.59
C GLU A 73 7.50 -4.15 15.18
N ASP A 74 8.44 -4.55 14.33
CA ASP A 74 8.16 -4.93 12.94
C ASP A 74 7.17 -6.12 12.82
N SER A 75 7.02 -6.96 13.86
CA SER A 75 6.08 -8.10 13.87
C SER A 75 4.62 -7.70 13.73
N PHE A 76 4.26 -6.44 14.02
CA PHE A 76 2.89 -5.94 13.84
C PHE A 76 2.69 -5.21 12.51
N ALA A 77 3.74 -5.04 11.70
CA ALA A 77 3.67 -4.27 10.47
C ALA A 77 2.73 -4.93 9.44
N GLU A 78 2.78 -6.25 9.30
CA GLU A 78 1.96 -6.95 8.32
C GLU A 78 0.46 -6.85 8.64
N GLN A 79 0.07 -7.08 9.90
CA GLN A 79 -1.32 -6.90 10.33
C GLN A 79 -1.81 -5.46 10.10
N LEU A 80 -0.97 -4.47 10.41
CA LEU A 80 -1.28 -3.06 10.16
C LEU A 80 -1.49 -2.79 8.66
N TRP A 81 -0.68 -3.39 7.80
CA TRP A 81 -0.82 -3.26 6.35
C TRP A 81 -2.05 -3.98 5.81
N GLN A 82 -2.44 -5.11 6.39
CA GLN A 82 -3.69 -5.80 6.06
C GLN A 82 -4.91 -4.94 6.42
N GLU A 83 -4.97 -4.34 7.62
CA GLU A 83 -6.04 -3.41 7.99
C GLU A 83 -6.07 -2.18 7.07
N ALA A 84 -4.90 -1.67 6.64
CA ALA A 84 -4.80 -0.56 5.71
C ALA A 84 -5.27 -0.94 4.29
N ALA A 85 -4.97 -2.14 3.82
CA ALA A 85 -5.43 -2.67 2.54
C ALA A 85 -6.95 -2.89 2.54
N GLU A 86 -7.51 -3.36 3.65
CA GLU A 86 -8.95 -3.47 3.87
C GLU A 86 -9.62 -2.09 3.79
N ALA A 87 -9.07 -1.08 4.46
CA ALA A 87 -9.59 0.28 4.39
C ALA A 87 -9.60 0.85 2.96
N ILE A 88 -8.56 0.61 2.16
CA ILE A 88 -8.53 1.02 0.74
C ILE A 88 -9.62 0.30 -0.05
N TRP A 89 -9.84 -0.99 0.20
CA TRP A 89 -10.90 -1.75 -0.48
C TRP A 89 -12.28 -1.20 -0.13
N LEU A 90 -12.57 -0.98 1.15
CA LEU A 90 -13.84 -0.38 1.61
C LEU A 90 -14.07 1.01 1.00
N GLU A 91 -13.03 1.85 0.94
CA GLU A 91 -13.13 3.16 0.30
C GLU A 91 -13.44 3.03 -1.20
N SER A 92 -12.84 2.06 -1.90
CA SER A 92 -13.12 1.84 -3.31
C SER A 92 -14.58 1.46 -3.57
N LEU A 93 -15.19 0.66 -2.69
CA LEU A 93 -16.61 0.32 -2.77
C LEU A 93 -17.46 1.57 -2.58
N TRP A 94 -17.14 2.40 -1.57
CA TRP A 94 -17.87 3.63 -1.28
C TRP A 94 -17.77 4.67 -2.40
N ARG A 95 -16.60 4.77 -3.06
CA ARG A 95 -16.38 5.68 -4.20
C ARG A 95 -16.74 5.08 -5.56
N GLU A 96 -17.27 3.86 -5.60
CA GLU A 96 -17.56 3.09 -6.82
C GLU A 96 -16.36 2.99 -7.79
N MET A 97 -15.15 2.91 -7.23
CA MET A 97 -13.90 2.82 -7.99
C MET A 97 -13.53 1.37 -8.29
N LYS A 98 -12.90 1.14 -9.44
CA LYS A 98 -12.37 -0.17 -9.83
C LYS A 98 -10.86 -0.19 -9.74
N PHE A 99 -10.32 -1.29 -9.25
CA PHE A 99 -8.89 -1.54 -9.28
C PHE A 99 -8.47 -2.10 -10.64
N LYS A 100 -7.31 -1.66 -11.11
CA LYS A 100 -6.75 -2.09 -12.39
C LYS A 100 -6.26 -3.54 -12.35
N ASN A 101 -5.78 -3.98 -11.19
CA ASN A 101 -5.26 -5.30 -10.93
C ASN A 101 -5.42 -5.66 -9.44
N ASP A 102 -4.98 -6.85 -9.08
CA ASP A 102 -4.96 -7.41 -7.73
C ASP A 102 -3.73 -6.99 -6.90
N ARG A 103 -2.85 -6.14 -7.43
CA ARG A 103 -1.58 -5.81 -6.79
C ARG A 103 -1.73 -4.65 -5.81
N ILE A 104 -1.04 -4.77 -4.69
CA ILE A 104 -0.90 -3.74 -3.68
C ILE A 104 0.59 -3.47 -3.50
N ARG A 105 0.97 -2.20 -3.46
CA ARG A 105 2.36 -1.82 -3.18
C ARG A 105 2.46 -1.22 -1.79
N VAL A 106 3.44 -1.66 -1.03
CA VAL A 106 3.79 -1.07 0.27
C VAL A 106 5.15 -0.42 0.15
N ARG A 107 5.24 0.82 0.58
CA ARG A 107 6.47 1.60 0.64
C ARG A 107 6.76 1.96 2.08
N ILE A 108 7.99 1.72 2.51
CA ILE A 108 8.50 2.20 3.79
C ILE A 108 9.45 3.35 3.50
N LEU A 109 9.26 4.46 4.21
CA LEU A 109 10.08 5.66 4.08
C LEU A 109 10.38 6.29 5.43
N SER A 110 11.50 7.01 5.50
CA SER A 110 11.87 7.84 6.64
C SER A 110 11.47 9.29 6.36
N GLU A 111 10.60 9.84 7.21
CA GLU A 111 10.12 11.23 7.14
C GLU A 111 10.27 11.88 8.52
N ASP A 112 10.97 13.01 8.59
CA ASP A 112 11.22 13.75 9.85
C ASP A 112 11.78 12.89 11.00
N GLY A 113 12.65 11.93 10.67
CA GLY A 113 13.27 11.02 11.63
C GLY A 113 12.35 9.89 12.13
N LYS A 114 11.18 9.70 11.51
CA LYS A 114 10.25 8.62 11.81
C LYS A 114 10.05 7.73 10.59
N ARG A 115 9.90 6.43 10.83
CA ARG A 115 9.53 5.47 9.78
C ARG A 115 8.01 5.51 9.58
N SER A 116 7.61 5.66 8.33
CA SER A 116 6.21 5.63 7.89
C SER A 116 6.04 4.56 6.83
N PHE A 117 4.81 4.07 6.68
CA PHE A 117 4.41 3.24 5.55
C PHE A 117 3.40 3.97 4.69
N GLN A 118 3.43 3.69 3.39
CA GLN A 118 2.43 4.09 2.41
C GLN A 118 1.98 2.85 1.66
N LEU A 119 0.67 2.67 1.52
CA LEU A 119 0.08 1.54 0.81
C LEU A 119 -0.69 2.06 -0.39
N PHE A 120 -0.41 1.52 -1.59
CA PHE A 120 -0.94 1.98 -2.87
C PHE A 120 -1.70 0.85 -3.55
N ARG A 121 -2.88 1.15 -4.10
CA ARG A 121 -3.63 0.25 -4.98
C ARG A 121 -4.11 1.00 -6.22
N GLU A 122 -3.70 0.51 -7.38
CA GLU A 122 -3.89 1.19 -8.67
C GLU A 122 -5.36 1.11 -9.12
N THR A 123 -5.92 2.24 -9.54
CA THR A 123 -7.30 2.36 -10.03
C THR A 123 -7.35 2.55 -11.55
N VAL A 124 -8.50 2.21 -12.13
CA VAL A 124 -8.81 2.44 -13.56
C VAL A 124 -9.16 3.89 -13.82
#